data_AF-A0AAQ3NWJ6-F1
#
_entry.id   AF-A0AAQ3NWJ6-F1
#
_cell.length_a   1.000
_cell.length_b   1.000
_cell.length_c   1.000
_cell.angle_alpha   90.00
_cell.angle_beta   90.00
_cell.angle_gamma   90.00
#
_symmetry.space_group_name_H-M   'P 1'
#
loop_
_entity.id
_entity.type
_entity.pdbx_description
1 polymer ?
#
loop_
_entity_poly.entity_id
_entity_poly.type
_entity_poly.pdbx_seq_one_letter_code
_entity_poly.pdbx_strand_id
1 'polypeptide(L)'
;MLCENFRSPRITIKNLKMRAFPFTLQGATRDWWYYLPARITNWETIEILFLEKYFPVSRVSAIRREIQDIKQRDRETLTEYWERFNKLCISCPQLQIKEHRLILHFYEGLSPINRSWESVAS
;
A
#
# COMPACT_ATOMS: atom_id res chain seq x y z
N MET A 1 9.56 26.18 -35.07
CA MET A 1 8.71 26.49 -33.91
C MET A 1 7.30 26.00 -34.22
N LEU A 2 6.98 24.75 -33.86
CA LEU A 2 5.60 24.22 -33.85
C LEU A 2 5.54 23.15 -32.75
N CYS A 3 5.68 23.60 -31.50
CA CYS A 3 5.24 22.84 -30.34
C CYS A 3 3.78 23.21 -30.11
N GLU A 4 2.86 22.65 -30.91
CA GLU A 4 1.44 22.84 -30.71
C GLU A 4 0.73 21.48 -30.70
N ASN A 5 0.12 21.18 -29.54
CA ASN A 5 -1.03 20.29 -29.37
C ASN A 5 -0.83 18.76 -29.18
N PHE A 6 0.02 18.35 -28.22
CA PHE A 6 -0.10 17.02 -27.59
C PHE A 6 -1.20 16.93 -26.51
N ARG A 7 -2.25 17.77 -26.57
CA ARG A 7 -3.43 17.61 -25.72
C ARG A 7 -4.54 16.94 -26.51
N SER A 8 -4.38 15.64 -26.77
CA SER A 8 -5.48 14.82 -27.30
C SER A 8 -6.56 14.70 -26.23
N PRO A 9 -7.81 15.17 -26.47
CA PRO A 9 -8.91 15.01 -25.52
C PRO A 9 -9.35 13.56 -25.31
N ARG A 10 -8.75 12.59 -26.02
CA ARG A 10 -9.21 11.19 -26.07
C ARG A 10 -8.61 10.31 -24.97
N ILE A 11 -7.53 10.74 -24.31
CA ILE A 11 -6.86 9.94 -23.28
C ILE A 11 -7.18 10.52 -21.90
N THR A 12 -8.19 9.96 -21.24
CA THR A 12 -8.44 10.22 -19.82
C THR A 12 -7.43 9.42 -18.96
N ILE A 13 -7.18 9.86 -17.72
CA ILE A 13 -6.35 9.11 -16.76
C ILE A 13 -6.91 7.68 -16.59
N LYS A 14 -8.24 7.52 -16.60
CA LYS A 14 -8.89 6.21 -16.53
C LYS A 14 -8.52 5.31 -17.72
N ASN A 15 -8.55 5.85 -18.94
CA ASN A 15 -8.14 5.12 -20.14
C ASN A 15 -6.65 4.76 -20.10
N LEU A 16 -5.81 5.64 -19.56
CA LEU A 16 -4.39 5.35 -19.37
C LEU A 16 -4.19 4.22 -18.35
N LYS A 17 -4.88 4.27 -17.20
CA LYS A 17 -4.83 3.21 -16.18
C LYS A 17 -5.28 1.86 -16.74
N MET A 18 -6.40 1.83 -17.47
CA MET A 18 -6.88 0.60 -18.14
C MET A 18 -5.84 -0.03 -19.06
N ARG A 19 -5.07 0.78 -19.79
CA ARG A 19 -4.02 0.28 -20.69
C ARG A 19 -2.72 -0.07 -19.96
N ALA A 20 -2.35 0.68 -18.93
CA ALA A 20 -1.09 0.52 -18.22
C ALA A 20 -1.11 -0.61 -17.17
N PHE A 21 -2.26 -0.82 -16.52
CA PHE A 21 -2.38 -1.75 -15.40
C PHE A 21 -1.93 -3.19 -15.69
N PRO A 22 -2.21 -3.80 -16.86
CA PRO A 22 -1.76 -5.18 -17.15
C PRO A 22 -0.24 -5.34 -17.10
N PHE A 23 0.51 -4.29 -17.43
CA PHE A 23 1.97 -4.28 -17.41
C PHE A 23 2.54 -4.21 -15.99
N THR A 24 1.71 -3.86 -14.99
CA THR A 24 2.10 -3.86 -13.57
C THR A 24 1.87 -5.21 -12.89
N LEU A 25 1.12 -6.11 -13.53
CA LEU A 25 0.71 -7.39 -12.95
C LEU A 25 1.71 -8.51 -13.28
N GLN A 26 1.86 -9.44 -12.34
CA GLN A 26 2.78 -10.59 -12.46
C GLN A 26 2.14 -11.89 -11.95
N GLY A 27 2.55 -13.01 -12.53
CA GLY A 27 2.06 -14.36 -12.17
C GLY A 27 0.53 -14.44 -12.14
N ALA A 28 -0.02 -15.00 -11.05
CA ALA A 28 -1.46 -15.19 -10.88
C ALA A 28 -2.30 -13.90 -10.99
N THR A 29 -1.73 -12.73 -10.64
CA THR A 29 -2.44 -11.45 -10.80
C THR A 29 -2.62 -11.07 -12.26
N ARG A 30 -1.62 -11.39 -13.09
CA ARG A 30 -1.67 -11.17 -14.54
C ARG A 30 -2.63 -12.15 -15.20
N ASP A 31 -2.62 -13.41 -14.79
CA ASP A 31 -3.53 -14.42 -15.33
C ASP A 31 -4.98 -14.05 -15.05
N TRP A 32 -5.29 -13.62 -13.83
CA TRP A 32 -6.63 -13.11 -13.48
C TRP A 32 -7.10 -11.99 -14.40
N TRP A 33 -6.23 -11.05 -14.76
CA TRP A 33 -6.57 -9.97 -15.68
C TRP A 33 -7.02 -10.49 -17.04
N TYR A 34 -6.31 -11.49 -17.58
CA TYR A 34 -6.65 -12.10 -18.87
C TYR A 34 -7.92 -12.96 -18.83
N TYR A 35 -8.33 -13.43 -17.64
CA TYR A 35 -9.60 -14.14 -17.44
C TYR A 35 -10.80 -13.23 -17.22
N LEU A 36 -10.62 -11.91 -17.15
CA LEU A 36 -11.74 -10.99 -16.99
C LEU A 36 -12.64 -10.98 -18.24
N PRO A 37 -13.98 -10.88 -18.08
CA PRO A 37 -14.87 -10.76 -19.21
C PRO A 37 -14.53 -9.56 -20.09
N ALA A 38 -14.47 -9.77 -21.41
CA ALA A 38 -14.15 -8.72 -22.40
C ALA A 38 -15.09 -7.50 -22.36
N ARG A 39 -16.24 -7.61 -21.67
CA ARG A 39 -17.23 -6.54 -21.52
C ARG A 39 -16.86 -5.51 -20.44
N ILE A 40 -15.87 -5.78 -19.59
CA ILE A 40 -15.45 -4.81 -18.57
C ILE A 40 -14.57 -3.73 -19.22
N THR A 41 -15.14 -2.55 -19.41
CA THR A 41 -14.46 -1.40 -20.03
C THR A 41 -14.23 -0.24 -19.06
N ASN A 42 -14.68 -0.39 -17.80
CA ASN A 42 -14.69 0.66 -16.81
C ASN A 42 -13.61 0.45 -15.73
N TRP A 43 -12.77 1.45 -15.50
CA TRP A 43 -11.66 1.37 -14.54
C TRP A 43 -12.14 1.15 -13.10
N GLU A 44 -13.21 1.83 -12.66
CA GLU A 44 -13.72 1.69 -11.29
C GLU A 44 -14.18 0.25 -11.00
N THR A 45 -14.76 -0.42 -12.00
CA THR A 45 -15.18 -1.82 -11.86
C THR A 45 -13.98 -2.75 -11.73
N ILE A 46 -12.94 -2.53 -12.53
CA ILE A 46 -11.67 -3.25 -12.42
C ILE A 46 -11.04 -3.05 -11.04
N GLU A 47 -11.00 -1.81 -10.56
CA GLU A 47 -10.42 -1.44 -9.27
C GLU A 47 -11.13 -2.16 -8.12
N ILE A 48 -12.46 -2.17 -8.13
CA ILE A 48 -13.27 -2.91 -7.14
C ILE A 48 -12.96 -4.41 -7.19
N LEU A 49 -13.02 -5.04 -8.36
CA LEU A 49 -12.80 -6.49 -8.51
C LEU A 49 -11.37 -6.89 -8.09
N PHE A 50 -10.38 -6.06 -8.40
CA PHE A 50 -8.99 -6.29 -8.00
C PHE A 50 -8.84 -6.24 -6.48
N LEU A 51 -9.42 -5.22 -5.83
CA LEU A 51 -9.36 -5.05 -4.39
C LEU A 51 -10.11 -6.16 -3.66
N GLU A 52 -11.30 -6.56 -4.11
CA GLU A 52 -12.05 -7.67 -3.53
C GLU A 52 -11.28 -9.00 -3.59
N LYS A 53 -10.62 -9.28 -4.72
CA LYS A 53 -9.88 -10.54 -4.92
C LYS A 53 -8.55 -10.57 -4.16
N TYR A 54 -7.77 -9.50 -4.22
CA TYR A 54 -6.38 -9.50 -3.72
C TYR A 54 -6.19 -8.81 -2.37
N PHE A 55 -7.14 -7.98 -1.97
CA PHE A 55 -7.15 -7.27 -0.69
C PHE A 55 -8.48 -7.50 0.06
N PRO A 56 -8.87 -8.77 0.31
CA PRO A 56 -10.10 -9.06 1.04
C PRO A 56 -10.03 -8.49 2.46
N VAL A 57 -11.19 -8.20 3.06
CA VAL A 57 -11.32 -7.62 4.40
C VAL A 57 -10.52 -8.39 5.46
N SER A 58 -10.43 -9.72 5.34
CA SER A 58 -9.63 -10.57 6.23
C SER A 58 -8.14 -10.23 6.18
N ARG A 59 -7.59 -10.03 4.97
CA ARG A 59 -6.19 -9.62 4.77
C ARG A 59 -5.95 -8.21 5.29
N VAL A 60 -6.85 -7.27 5.01
CA VAL A 60 -6.77 -5.90 5.53
C VAL A 60 -6.78 -5.90 7.07
N SER A 61 -7.65 -6.71 7.66
CA SER A 61 -7.75 -6.85 9.12
C SER A 61 -6.51 -7.49 9.75
N ALA A 62 -5.92 -8.50 9.09
CA ALA A 62 -4.67 -9.11 9.51
C ALA A 62 -3.53 -8.08 9.52
N ILE A 63 -3.35 -7.33 8.43
CA ILE A 63 -2.31 -6.29 8.34
C ILE A 63 -2.53 -5.20 9.40
N ARG A 64 -3.78 -4.77 9.62
CA ARG A 64 -4.12 -3.80 10.67
C ARG A 64 -3.72 -4.31 12.04
N ARG A 65 -4.01 -5.57 12.34
CA ARG A 65 -3.62 -6.20 13.60
C ARG A 65 -2.09 -6.30 13.73
N GLU A 66 -1.39 -6.68 12.67
CA GLU A 66 0.08 -6.71 12.67
C GLU A 66 0.68 -5.34 12.96
N ILE A 67 0.10 -4.25 12.45
CA ILE A 67 0.54 -2.88 12.75
C ILE A 67 0.27 -2.50 14.20
N GLN A 68 -0.86 -2.92 14.78
CA GLN A 68 -1.20 -2.64 16.18
C GLN A 68 -0.29 -3.40 17.15
N ASP A 69 0.03 -4.66 16.80
CA ASP A 69 0.78 -5.58 17.64
C ASP A 69 2.30 -5.50 17.39
N ILE A 70 2.75 -4.65 16.45
CA ILE A 70 4.16 -4.58 16.07
C ILE A 70 5.03 -4.10 17.24
N LYS A 71 6.06 -4.88 17.57
CA LYS A 71 7.10 -4.55 18.56
C LYS A 71 8.49 -4.68 17.94
N GLN A 72 9.41 -3.82 18.34
CA GLN A 72 10.83 -3.94 18.03
C GLN A 72 11.37 -5.21 18.67
N ARG A 73 12.03 -6.06 17.89
CA ARG A 73 12.54 -7.35 18.34
C ARG A 73 13.86 -7.18 19.09
N ASP A 74 14.20 -8.16 19.93
CA ASP A 74 15.52 -8.23 20.56
C ASP A 74 16.59 -8.32 19.47
N ARG A 75 17.50 -7.32 19.44
CA ARG A 75 18.58 -7.12 18.43
C ARG A 75 18.15 -6.51 17.08
N GLU A 76 16.88 -6.17 16.89
CA GLU A 76 16.46 -5.39 15.71
C GLU A 76 16.88 -3.93 15.91
N THR A 77 17.62 -3.37 14.95
CA THR A 77 17.97 -1.94 14.96
C THR A 77 16.73 -1.07 14.74
N LEU A 78 16.81 0.21 15.11
CA LEU A 78 15.71 1.16 14.85
C LEU A 78 15.36 1.25 13.35
N THR A 79 16.38 1.20 12.49
CA THR A 79 16.21 1.26 11.03
C THR A 79 15.46 0.03 10.51
N GLU A 80 15.86 -1.18 10.93
CA GLU A 80 15.18 -2.41 10.52
C GLU A 80 13.73 -2.45 11.00
N TYR A 81 13.48 -2.00 12.23
CA TYR A 81 12.14 -1.85 12.77
C TYR A 81 11.28 -0.86 11.96
N TRP A 82 11.83 0.32 11.63
CA TRP A 82 11.18 1.32 10.79
C TRP A 82 10.86 0.80 9.39
N GLU A 83 11.80 0.09 8.76
CA GLU A 83 11.56 -0.54 7.46
C GLU A 83 10.45 -1.57 7.52
N ARG A 84 10.41 -2.42 8.55
CA ARG A 84 9.36 -3.42 8.75
C ARG A 84 8.00 -2.76 8.96
N PHE A 85 7.93 -1.73 9.79
CA PHE A 85 6.72 -0.94 10.00
C PHE A 85 6.22 -0.30 8.70
N ASN A 86 7.10 0.32 7.92
CA ASN A 86 6.73 0.90 6.63
C ASN A 86 6.27 -0.13 5.61
N LYS A 87 6.95 -1.29 5.54
CA LYS A 87 6.52 -2.40 4.68
C LYS A 87 5.08 -2.81 4.98
N LEU A 88 4.69 -2.87 6.25
CA LEU A 88 3.30 -3.13 6.63
C LEU A 88 2.36 -2.00 6.19
N CYS A 89 2.74 -0.74 6.40
CA CYS A 89 1.92 0.43 6.03
C CYS A 89 1.64 0.50 4.52
N ILE A 90 2.62 0.20 3.67
CA ILE A 90 2.45 0.24 2.20
C ILE A 90 1.84 -1.05 1.63
N SER A 91 1.78 -2.13 2.41
CA SER A 91 1.28 -3.43 1.94
C SER A 91 -0.23 -3.46 1.68
N CYS A 92 -0.99 -2.46 2.16
CA CYS A 92 -2.44 -2.42 2.02
C CYS A 92 -2.92 -1.01 1.63
N PRO A 93 -3.45 -0.81 0.39
CA PRO A 93 -3.97 0.48 -0.04
C PRO A 93 -5.24 0.91 0.73
N GLN A 94 -5.96 -0.04 1.35
CA GLN A 94 -7.22 0.20 2.07
C GLN A 94 -7.07 0.19 3.61
N LEU A 95 -5.85 0.38 4.11
CA LEU A 95 -5.57 0.22 5.55
C LEU A 95 -6.47 1.11 6.44
N GLN A 96 -6.87 2.30 5.95
CA GLN A 96 -7.75 3.27 6.62
C GLN A 96 -7.32 3.64 8.06
N ILE A 97 -6.04 3.49 8.38
CA ILE A 97 -5.48 3.94 9.66
C ILE A 97 -5.07 5.40 9.51
N LYS A 98 -5.55 6.26 10.41
CA LYS A 98 -5.16 7.68 10.44
C LYS A 98 -3.67 7.80 10.81
N GLU A 99 -2.98 8.78 10.23
CA GLU A 99 -1.54 9.01 10.44
C GLU A 99 -1.15 9.06 11.92
N HIS A 100 -1.90 9.80 12.75
CA HIS A 100 -1.62 9.86 14.20
C HIS A 100 -1.67 8.49 14.90
N ARG A 101 -2.49 7.55 14.40
CA ARG A 101 -2.54 6.18 14.94
C ARG A 101 -1.32 5.38 14.49
N LEU A 102 -0.84 5.57 13.27
CA LEU A 102 0.40 4.94 12.81
C LEU A 102 1.59 5.40 13.66
N ILE A 103 1.71 6.70 13.91
CA ILE A 103 2.76 7.26 14.77
C ILE A 103 2.69 6.66 16.18
N LEU A 104 1.49 6.58 16.76
CA LEU A 104 1.28 5.99 18.08
C LEU A 104 1.73 4.52 18.12
N HIS A 105 1.26 3.69 17.18
CA HIS A 105 1.64 2.27 17.13
C HIS A 105 3.14 2.07 16.90
N PHE A 106 3.75 2.91 16.06
CA PHE A 106 5.20 2.90 15.86
C PHE A 106 5.94 3.15 17.18
N TYR A 107 5.58 4.23 17.91
CA TYR A 107 6.19 4.61 19.18
C TYR A 107 5.97 3.57 20.28
N GLU A 108 4.73 3.10 20.45
CA GLU A 108 4.35 2.05 21.41
C GLU A 108 5.05 0.71 21.14
N GLY A 109 5.54 0.51 19.92
CA GLY A 109 6.28 -0.68 19.51
C GLY A 109 7.79 -0.60 19.71
N LEU A 110 8.36 0.57 19.93
CA LEU A 110 9.80 0.73 20.15
C LEU A 110 10.27 -0.02 21.42
N SER A 111 11.52 -0.47 21.44
CA SER A 111 12.16 -0.96 22.67
C SER A 111 12.36 0.19 23.67
N PRO A 112 12.48 -0.11 24.98
CA PRO A 112 12.72 0.92 26.00
C PRO A 112 13.92 1.82 25.70
N ILE A 113 15.01 1.24 25.18
CA ILE A 113 16.24 1.97 24.83
C ILE A 113 15.95 3.06 23.78
N ASN A 114 15.16 2.73 22.75
CA ASN A 114 14.84 3.68 21.68
C ASN A 114 13.68 4.62 22.02
N ARG A 115 12.84 4.30 23.03
CA ARG A 115 11.87 5.25 23.58
C ARG A 115 12.53 6.29 24.48
N SER A 116 13.62 5.91 25.14
CA SER A 116 14.28 6.69 26.19
C SER A 116 15.37 7.64 25.69
N TRP A 117 15.37 8.06 24.42
CA TRP A 117 16.34 9.05 23.92
C TRP A 117 16.25 10.40 24.65
N GLU A 118 15.18 10.62 25.43
CA GLU A 118 15.02 11.74 26.35
C GLU A 118 15.88 11.65 27.63
N SER A 119 16.46 10.48 27.98
CA SER A 119 17.17 10.29 29.25
C SER A 119 18.71 10.24 29.15
N VAL A 120 19.28 10.38 27.95
CA VAL A 120 20.75 10.35 27.75
C VAL A 120 21.33 11.76 27.57
N ALA A 121 20.48 12.79 27.69
CA ALA A 121 20.86 14.21 27.61
C ALA A 121 20.78 14.91 28.98
N SER A 122 21.07 14.21 30.08
CA SER A 122 21.23 14.81 31.42
C SER A 122 22.59 14.46 32.01
#